data_AF-A0A2E2SCY6-F1
#
_entry.id   AF-A0A2E2SCY6-F1
#
_cell.length_a   1.000
_cell.length_b   1.000
_cell.length_c   1.000
_cell.angle_alpha   90.00
_cell.angle_beta   90.00
_cell.angle_gamma   90.00
#
_symmetry.space_group_name_H-M   'P 1'
#
loop_
_entity.id
_entity.type
_entity.pdbx_description
1 polymer ?
#
loop_
_entity_poly.entity_id
_entity_poly.type
_entity_poly.pdbx_seq_one_letter_code
_entity_poly.pdbx_strand_id
1 'polypeptide(L)'
;QLAHELGITKLEFSKTRGRIKFSDKTNIKPENVIKLIQNEPDKFQLKSQNQLNFVTEIGQDDDVFRKISDILVQINCNELDIAQR
;
A
#
# COMPACT_ATOMS: atom_id res chain seq x y z
N GLN A 1 14.42 1.00 0.88
CA GLN A 1 14.43 1.46 2.29
C GLN A 1 13.01 1.62 2.85
N LEU A 2 12.13 2.40 2.21
CA LEU A 2 10.76 2.69 2.71
C LEU A 2 9.93 1.46 3.13
N ALA A 3 9.90 0.39 2.32
CA ALA A 3 9.16 -0.82 2.67
C ALA A 3 9.64 -1.46 3.99
N HIS A 4 10.94 -1.43 4.26
CA HIS A 4 11.51 -1.96 5.50
C HIS A 4 11.13 -1.10 6.72
N GLU A 5 11.13 0.23 6.56
CA GLU A 5 10.74 1.18 7.61
C GLU A 5 9.26 1.05 8.00
N LEU A 6 8.41 0.67 7.04
CA LEU A 6 6.99 0.38 7.25
C LEU A 6 6.76 -1.00 7.87
N GLY A 7 7.80 -1.82 8.05
CA GLY A 7 7.69 -3.18 8.55
C GLY A 7 7.02 -4.13 7.55
N ILE A 8 7.25 -3.93 6.25
CA ILE A 8 6.81 -4.82 5.17
C ILE A 8 7.85 -5.93 4.97
N THR A 9 7.41 -7.18 5.06
CA THR A 9 8.26 -8.37 4.87
C THR A 9 8.32 -8.83 3.42
N LYS A 10 7.28 -8.53 2.63
CA LYS A 10 7.21 -8.91 1.22
C LYS A 10 6.34 -7.95 0.43
N LEU A 11 6.82 -7.60 -0.76
CA LEU A 11 6.07 -6.85 -1.77
C LEU A 11 6.25 -7.56 -3.10
N GLU A 12 5.15 -8.00 -3.69
CA GLU A 12 5.11 -8.64 -5.01
C GLU A 12 4.06 -7.95 -5.87
N PHE A 13 4.35 -7.70 -7.13
CA PHE A 13 3.41 -7.07 -8.05
C PHE A 13 3.61 -7.56 -9.49
N SER A 14 2.54 -7.45 -10.26
CA SER A 14 2.49 -7.56 -11.70
C SER A 14 2.10 -6.19 -12.29
N LYS A 15 1.87 -6.14 -13.61
CA LYS A 15 1.40 -4.92 -14.27
C LYS A 15 0.04 -4.42 -13.77
N THR A 16 -0.79 -5.31 -13.21
CA THR A 16 -2.19 -5.00 -12.88
C THR A 16 -2.53 -5.15 -11.40
N ARG A 17 -1.73 -5.88 -10.62
CA ARG A 17 -2.05 -6.21 -9.22
C ARG A 17 -0.80 -6.37 -8.40
N GLY A 18 -0.92 -6.24 -7.10
CA GLY A 18 0.14 -6.62 -6.18
C GLY A 18 -0.37 -7.02 -4.80
N ARG A 19 0.58 -7.45 -3.98
CA ARG A 19 0.34 -7.83 -2.60
C ARG A 19 1.49 -7.34 -1.71
N ILE A 20 1.11 -6.91 -0.52
CA ILE A 20 2.00 -6.51 0.55
C ILE A 20 1.75 -7.44 1.73
N LYS A 21 2.83 -8.01 2.26
CA LYS A 21 2.81 -8.78 3.50
C LYS A 21 3.47 -7.96 4.60
N PHE A 22 2.68 -7.60 5.61
CA PHE A 22 3.17 -6.90 6.79
C PHE A 22 3.87 -7.87 7.75
N SER A 23 4.86 -7.38 8.47
CA SER A 23 5.39 -8.04 9.66
C SER A 23 4.44 -7.84 10.83
N ASP A 24 4.65 -8.61 11.90
CA ASP A 24 3.94 -8.42 13.17
C ASP A 24 4.32 -7.11 13.88
N LYS A 25 5.38 -6.43 13.41
CA LYS A 25 5.87 -5.14 13.93
C LYS A 25 5.73 -4.01 12.89
N THR A 26 4.71 -4.07 12.05
CA THR A 26 4.42 -3.02 11.08
C THR A 26 4.11 -1.69 11.76
N ASN A 27 4.65 -0.60 11.21
CA ASN A 27 4.38 0.76 11.68
C ASN A 27 3.12 1.36 11.03
N ILE A 28 2.53 0.64 10.06
CA ILE A 28 1.28 1.04 9.41
C ILE A 28 0.13 0.83 10.41
N LYS A 29 -0.58 1.92 10.71
CA LYS A 29 -1.73 1.87 11.63
C LYS A 29 -2.88 1.09 10.97
N PRO A 30 -3.54 0.16 11.68
CA PRO A 30 -4.68 -0.58 11.15
C PRO A 30 -5.80 0.32 10.60
N GLU A 31 -6.06 1.45 11.27
CA GLU A 31 -7.06 2.45 10.85
C GLU A 31 -6.81 2.98 9.42
N ASN A 32 -5.55 3.15 9.02
CA ASN A 32 -5.20 3.62 7.67
C ASN A 32 -5.59 2.58 6.62
N VAL A 33 -5.31 1.30 6.90
CA VAL A 33 -5.66 0.19 6.01
C VAL A 33 -7.17 0.05 5.87
N ILE A 34 -7.91 0.16 6.98
CA ILE A 34 -9.38 0.08 6.97
C ILE A 34 -9.97 1.25 6.18
N LYS A 35 -9.52 2.48 6.41
CA LYS A 35 -9.98 3.65 5.64
C LYS A 35 -9.67 3.51 4.15
N LEU A 36 -8.47 3.07 3.81
CA LEU A 36 -8.07 2.87 2.41
C LEU A 36 -8.99 1.87 1.70
N ILE A 37 -9.32 0.75 2.35
CA ILE A 37 -10.25 -0.25 1.80
C ILE A 37 -11.68 0.33 1.69
N GLN A 38 -12.12 1.13 2.66
CA GLN A 38 -13.44 1.75 2.62
C GLN A 38 -13.56 2.81 1.52
N ASN A 39 -12.50 3.59 1.30
CA ASN A 39 -12.45 4.65 0.29
C ASN A 39 -12.29 4.09 -1.13
N GLU A 40 -11.48 3.04 -1.30
CA GLU A 40 -11.18 2.44 -2.61
C GLU A 40 -11.32 0.91 -2.59
N PRO A 41 -12.53 0.36 -2.35
CA PRO A 41 -12.75 -1.09 -2.15
C PRO A 41 -12.45 -1.95 -3.37
N ASP A 42 -12.56 -1.38 -4.57
CA ASP A 42 -12.22 -2.08 -5.82
C ASP A 42 -10.70 -2.16 -6.04
N LYS A 43 -9.94 -1.26 -5.41
CA LYS A 43 -8.48 -1.21 -5.53
C LYS A 43 -7.78 -1.94 -4.41
N PHE A 44 -8.29 -1.88 -3.18
CA PHE A 44 -7.61 -2.45 -2.02
C PHE A 44 -8.48 -3.49 -1.31
N GLN A 45 -7.86 -4.60 -0.95
CA GLN A 45 -8.56 -5.68 -0.25
C GLN A 45 -7.66 -6.39 0.77
N LEU A 46 -8.12 -6.47 2.01
CA LEU A 46 -7.49 -7.32 3.02
C LEU A 46 -7.76 -8.79 2.69
N LYS A 47 -6.70 -9.58 2.50
CA LYS A 47 -6.81 -11.03 2.23
C LYS A 47 -6.57 -11.88 3.46
N SER A 48 -5.77 -11.39 4.40
CA SER A 48 -5.56 -11.96 5.72
C SER A 48 -5.15 -10.85 6.68
N GLN A 49 -5.03 -11.16 7.97
CA GLN A 49 -4.66 -10.19 9.01
C GLN A 49 -3.42 -9.35 8.64
N ASN A 50 -2.43 -9.96 7.97
CA ASN A 50 -1.16 -9.32 7.64
C ASN A 50 -0.92 -9.22 6.12
N GLN A 51 -1.96 -9.35 5.28
CA GLN A 51 -1.82 -9.25 3.82
C GLN A 51 -2.86 -8.33 3.20
N LEU A 52 -2.37 -7.28 2.53
CA LEU A 52 -3.15 -6.37 1.71
C LEU A 52 -2.87 -6.65 0.23
N ASN A 53 -3.92 -6.87 -0.55
CA ASN A 53 -3.84 -6.88 -2.00
C ASN A 53 -4.23 -5.51 -2.53
N PHE A 54 -3.61 -5.13 -3.65
CA PHE A 54 -3.93 -3.90 -4.36
C PHE A 54 -4.03 -4.14 -5.88
N VAL A 55 -4.83 -3.32 -6.55
CA VAL A 55 -4.86 -3.17 -8.00
C VAL A 55 -3.99 -1.97 -8.37
N THR A 56 -3.23 -2.11 -9.45
CA THR A 56 -2.41 -1.03 -10.01
C THR A 56 -2.49 -1.10 -11.53
N GLU A 57 -2.17 -0.02 -12.23
CA GLU A 57 -2.00 -0.05 -13.68
C GLU A 57 -0.63 0.52 -13.98
N ILE A 58 0.27 -0.39 -14.38
CA ILE A 58 1.65 -0.11 -14.78
C ILE A 58 1.73 -0.31 -16.29
N GLY A 59 1.77 0.81 -17.01
CA GLY A 59 2.00 0.87 -18.44
C GLY A 59 3.42 0.47 -18.85
N GLN A 60 3.67 0.39 -20.16
CA GLN A 60 4.97 0.02 -20.69
C GLN A 60 6.07 1.04 -20.34
N ASP A 61 5.72 2.33 -20.32
CA ASP A 61 6.64 3.44 -20.07
C ASP A 61 6.50 4.02 -18.64
N ASP A 62 5.71 3.36 -17.78
CA ASP A 62 5.50 3.82 -16.42
C ASP A 62 6.74 3.60 -15.55
N ASP A 63 7.04 4.58 -14.70
CA ASP A 63 8.00 4.42 -13.62
C ASP A 63 7.40 3.51 -12.53
N VAL A 64 7.72 2.23 -12.62
CA VAL A 64 7.32 1.17 -11.68
C VAL A 64 7.69 1.55 -10.25
N PHE A 65 8.89 2.11 -10.03
CA PHE A 65 9.37 2.43 -8.69
C PHE A 65 8.53 3.56 -8.09
N ARG A 66 8.23 4.58 -8.89
CA ARG A 66 7.36 5.69 -8.46
C ARG A 66 5.95 5.20 -8.15
N LYS A 67 5.33 4.41 -9.04
CA LYS A 67 3.98 3.83 -8.82
C LYS A 67 3.89 3.06 -7.52
N ILE A 68 4.88 2.21 -7.27
CA ILE A 68 4.94 1.41 -6.05
C ILE A 68 5.16 2.30 -4.82
N SER A 69 6.01 3.32 -4.93
CA SER A 69 6.22 4.28 -3.84
C SER A 69 4.95 5.04 -3.49
N ASP A 70 4.18 5.47 -4.49
CA ASP A 70 2.90 6.16 -4.29
C ASP A 70 1.89 5.26 -3.55
N ILE A 71 1.82 3.98 -3.88
CA ILE A 71 0.97 3.00 -3.18
C ILE A 71 1.41 2.84 -1.71
N LEU A 72 2.72 2.74 -1.46
CA LEU A 72 3.23 2.65 -0.08
C LEU A 72 2.92 3.91 0.73
N VAL A 73 2.96 5.08 0.10
CA VAL A 73 2.56 6.35 0.72
C VAL A 73 1.06 6.36 1.01
N GLN A 74 0.21 5.96 0.06
CA GLN A 74 -1.25 5.89 0.27
C GLN A 74 -1.63 4.99 1.45
N ILE A 75 -0.96 3.84 1.59
CA ILE A 75 -1.19 2.92 2.72
C ILE A 75 -0.75 3.53 4.05
N ASN A 76 0.30 4.35 4.04
CA ASN A 76 0.85 4.95 5.25
C ASN A 76 0.13 6.25 5.66
N CYS A 77 -0.45 7.00 4.73
CA CYS A 77 -1.05 8.31 5.00
C CYS A 77 -2.47 8.22 5.57
N ASN A 78 -2.72 8.97 6.63
CA ASN A 78 -4.05 9.46 6.98
C ASN A 78 -4.29 10.76 6.16
N GLU A 79 -5.51 11.00 5.67
CA GLU A 79 -5.89 12.25 4.97
C GLU A 79 -5.57 13.54 5.75
N LEU A 80 -5.32 13.43 7.07
CA LEU A 80 -4.93 14.54 7.94
C LEU A 80 -3.48 15.02 7.77
N ASP A 81 -2.60 14.25 7.11
CA ASP A 81 -1.17 14.59 6.98
C ASP A 81 -0.86 15.39 5.69
N ILE A 82 -1.77 15.35 4.71
CA ILE A 82 -1.65 16.07 3.43
C ILE A 82 -2.17 17.51 3.59
N ALA A 83 -3.15 17.74 4.46
CA ALA A 83 -3.70 19.07 4.73
C ALA A 83 -2.74 20.01 5.50
N GLN A 84 -1.59 19.52 5.95
CA GLN A 84 -0.58 20.30 6.69
C GLN A 84 0.73 20.52 5.90
N ARG A 85 0.75 20.21 4.60
CA ARG A 85 1.87 20.53 3.68
C ARG A 85 1.40 21.47 2.59
#